data_AF-A0A9X5CPZ1-F1
#
_entry.id   AF-A0A9X5CPZ1-F1
#
_cell.length_a   1.000
_cell.length_b   1.000
_cell.length_c   1.000
_cell.angle_alpha   90.00
_cell.angle_beta   90.00
_cell.angle_gamma   90.00
#
_symmetry.space_group_name_H-M   'P 1'
#
loop_
_entity.id
_entity.type
_entity.pdbx_description
1 polymer ?
#
loop_
_entity_poly.entity_id
_entity_poly.type
_entity_poly.pdbx_seq_one_letter_code
_entity_poly.pdbx_strand_id
1 'polypeptide(L)'
;ARTSDDAVEEAGIPVARDEPDPGTARAWPPGYASTDARARGRFARNFVVQGSAADWALLLLAGLRRALTGMAAELVFFQHDEVIVHCPEEETATVTAAIREAAEQAGRIAFGRTPVRFPFTTAVVECYADAK
;
A
#
# COMPACT_ATOMS: atom_id res chain seq x y z
N ALA A 1 -42.21 21.39 -6.48
CA ALA A 1 -40.82 21.89 -6.43
C ALA A 1 -39.93 20.69 -6.11
N ARG A 2 -39.29 20.07 -7.12
CA ARG A 2 -37.83 20.07 -7.38
C ARG A 2 -37.03 19.78 -6.09
N THR A 3 -36.30 18.68 -5.96
CA THR A 3 -35.20 18.25 -6.84
C THR A 3 -35.09 16.72 -6.92
N SER A 4 -35.40 16.17 -8.09
CA SER A 4 -35.07 14.82 -8.52
C SER A 4 -34.11 14.96 -9.70
N ASP A 5 -32.83 15.24 -9.41
CA ASP A 5 -31.77 15.21 -10.39
C ASP A 5 -30.45 15.24 -9.62
N ASP A 6 -29.68 14.15 -9.67
CA ASP A 6 -28.26 14.09 -9.28
C ASP A 6 -27.69 12.66 -9.39
N ALA A 7 -28.51 11.64 -9.69
CA ALA A 7 -28.03 10.27 -9.83
C ALA A 7 -27.71 9.84 -11.29
N VAL A 8 -27.76 10.75 -12.27
CA VAL A 8 -27.74 10.39 -13.70
C VAL A 8 -26.49 10.87 -14.46
N GLU A 9 -25.50 11.48 -13.79
CA GLU A 9 -24.36 12.09 -14.48
C GLU A 9 -22.97 11.53 -14.11
N GLU A 10 -22.86 10.24 -13.78
CA GLU A 10 -21.54 9.59 -13.74
C GLU A 10 -21.49 8.32 -14.58
N ALA A 11 -20.93 8.48 -15.78
CA ALA A 11 -20.58 7.48 -16.78
C ALA A 11 -21.74 6.80 -17.52
N GLY A 12 -22.10 7.38 -18.67
CA GLY A 12 -23.04 6.83 -19.65
C GLY A 12 -22.58 5.52 -20.31
N ILE A 13 -22.74 4.40 -19.60
CA ILE A 13 -22.78 3.07 -20.22
C ILE A 13 -24.10 2.38 -19.79
N PRO A 14 -25.02 2.08 -20.72
CA PRO A 14 -26.23 1.35 -20.37
C PRO A 14 -25.87 -0.10 -20.00
N VAL A 15 -26.08 -0.47 -18.74
CA VAL A 15 -25.87 -1.84 -18.27
C VAL A 15 -27.15 -2.63 -18.52
N ALA A 16 -27.09 -3.65 -19.39
CA ALA A 16 -28.18 -4.60 -19.57
C ALA A 16 -28.49 -5.28 -18.24
N ARG A 17 -29.79 -5.38 -17.89
CA ARG A 17 -30.25 -6.14 -16.73
C ARG A 17 -30.17 -7.63 -17.09
N ASP A 18 -29.26 -8.37 -16.47
CA ASP A 18 -29.26 -9.83 -16.53
C ASP A 18 -30.49 -10.35 -15.77
N GLU A 19 -31.45 -10.94 -16.49
CA GLU A 19 -32.50 -11.76 -15.90
C GLU A 19 -31.93 -13.14 -15.55
N PRO A 20 -32.25 -13.71 -14.38
CA PRO A 20 -31.70 -14.99 -13.96
C PRO A 20 -32.36 -16.18 -14.68
N ASP A 21 -31.53 -17.09 -15.21
CA ASP A 21 -31.91 -18.36 -15.83
C ASP A 21 -32.41 -19.38 -14.77
N PRO A 22 -33.65 -19.91 -14.85
CA PRO A 22 -34.26 -20.74 -13.82
C PRO A 22 -33.86 -22.22 -13.94
N GLY A 23 -32.57 -22.52 -14.12
CA GLY A 23 -32.13 -23.82 -14.65
C GLY A 23 -31.13 -24.66 -13.83
N THR A 24 -30.44 -24.15 -12.81
CA THR A 24 -29.32 -24.92 -12.20
C THR A 24 -29.53 -25.24 -10.72
N ALA A 25 -30.18 -26.37 -10.47
CA ALA A 25 -30.17 -27.04 -9.17
C ALA A 25 -28.78 -27.67 -8.92
N ARG A 26 -28.26 -27.45 -7.70
CA ARG A 26 -26.94 -27.84 -7.14
C ARG A 26 -25.72 -27.03 -7.61
N ALA A 27 -25.60 -25.82 -7.07
CA ALA A 27 -24.32 -25.10 -6.99
C ALA A 27 -23.69 -25.31 -5.61
N TRP A 28 -22.39 -25.67 -5.59
CA TRP A 28 -21.48 -25.52 -4.44
C TRP A 28 -21.68 -24.13 -3.78
N PRO A 29 -21.47 -23.93 -2.47
CA PRO A 29 -21.59 -22.60 -1.88
C PRO A 29 -20.58 -21.69 -2.59
N PRO A 30 -21.01 -20.59 -3.21
CA PRO A 30 -20.10 -19.72 -3.94
C PRO A 30 -19.11 -19.11 -2.94
N GLY A 31 -17.86 -19.53 -3.02
CA GLY A 31 -16.76 -18.88 -2.34
C GLY A 31 -16.53 -17.50 -2.95
N TYR A 32 -16.69 -16.45 -2.14
CA TYR A 32 -16.20 -15.08 -2.31
C TYR A 32 -16.54 -14.28 -3.60
N ALA A 33 -17.10 -14.90 -4.65
CA ALA A 33 -17.46 -14.18 -5.86
C ALA A 33 -18.74 -13.36 -5.63
N SER A 34 -18.60 -12.13 -5.12
CA SER A 34 -19.72 -11.19 -5.12
C SER A 34 -20.16 -11.00 -6.58
N THR A 35 -21.42 -11.29 -6.88
CA THR A 35 -22.03 -11.09 -8.20
C THR A 35 -21.99 -9.62 -8.65
N ASP A 36 -21.76 -8.70 -7.70
CA ASP A 36 -21.64 -7.27 -7.94
C ASP A 36 -20.36 -6.89 -8.70
N ALA A 37 -20.51 -6.64 -10.01
CA ALA A 37 -19.44 -6.17 -10.88
C ALA A 37 -18.78 -4.86 -10.38
N ARG A 38 -19.54 -4.01 -9.67
CA ARG A 38 -18.98 -2.78 -9.09
C ARG A 38 -18.03 -3.09 -7.93
N ALA A 39 -18.38 -4.04 -7.07
CA ALA A 39 -17.52 -4.48 -5.98
C ALA A 39 -16.19 -5.07 -6.51
N ARG A 40 -16.25 -5.88 -7.56
CA ARG A 40 -15.05 -6.41 -8.24
C ARG A 40 -14.18 -5.29 -8.83
N GLY A 41 -14.81 -4.29 -9.46
CA GLY A 41 -14.12 -3.13 -10.02
C GLY A 41 -13.41 -2.27 -8.96
N ARG A 42 -13.99 -2.10 -7.77
CA ARG A 42 -13.32 -1.41 -6.64
C ARG A 42 -12.16 -2.24 -6.08
N PHE A 43 -12.37 -3.54 -5.90
CA PHE A 43 -11.33 -4.45 -5.43
C PHE A 43 -10.10 -4.41 -6.34
N ALA A 44 -10.28 -4.56 -7.66
CA ALA A 44 -9.18 -4.57 -8.61
C ALA A 44 -8.34 -3.28 -8.58
N ARG A 45 -8.98 -2.11 -8.46
CA ARG A 45 -8.27 -0.82 -8.37
C ARG A 45 -7.50 -0.68 -7.06
N ASN A 46 -8.14 -1.00 -5.94
CA ASN A 46 -7.50 -0.92 -4.62
C ASN A 46 -6.34 -1.91 -4.50
N PHE A 47 -6.51 -3.12 -5.06
CA PHE A 47 -5.51 -4.17 -5.04
C PHE A 47 -4.20 -3.72 -5.71
N VAL A 48 -4.27 -3.05 -6.87
CA VAL A 48 -3.07 -2.56 -7.55
C VAL A 48 -2.32 -1.54 -6.69
N VAL A 49 -3.05 -0.58 -6.09
CA VAL A 49 -2.44 0.46 -5.24
C VAL A 49 -1.82 -0.14 -3.98
N GLN A 50 -2.56 -0.99 -3.27
CA GLN A 50 -2.09 -1.61 -2.03
C GLN A 50 -0.96 -2.61 -2.28
N GLY A 51 -1.07 -3.42 -3.34
CA GLY A 51 -0.03 -4.37 -3.74
C GLY A 51 1.27 -3.67 -4.09
N SER A 52 1.20 -2.62 -4.91
CA SER A 52 2.37 -1.80 -5.26
C SER A 52 3.01 -1.12 -4.04
N ALA A 53 2.19 -0.65 -3.08
CA ALA A 53 2.70 -0.09 -1.83
C ALA A 53 3.39 -1.15 -0.96
N ALA A 54 2.82 -2.35 -0.88
CA ALA A 54 3.42 -3.47 -0.15
C ALA A 54 4.74 -3.93 -0.79
N ASP A 55 4.81 -4.02 -2.12
CA ASP A 55 6.03 -4.37 -2.85
C ASP A 55 7.13 -3.33 -2.59
N TRP A 56 6.78 -2.03 -2.64
CA TRP A 56 7.71 -0.96 -2.31
C TRP A 56 8.22 -1.07 -0.87
N ALA A 57 7.33 -1.31 0.10
CA ALA A 57 7.71 -1.44 1.50
C ALA A 57 8.64 -2.65 1.74
N LEU A 58 8.37 -3.80 1.10
CA LEU A 58 9.25 -4.97 1.20
C LEU A 58 10.64 -4.70 0.64
N LEU A 59 10.74 -3.96 -0.48
CA LEU A 59 12.02 -3.55 -1.05
C LEU A 59 12.78 -2.58 -0.13
N LEU A 60 12.07 -1.63 0.50
CA LEU A 60 12.64 -0.74 1.53
C LEU A 60 13.22 -1.56 2.67
N LEU A 61 12.46 -2.50 3.24
CA LEU A 61 12.91 -3.35 4.35
C LEU A 61 14.14 -4.19 3.98
N ALA A 62 14.14 -4.78 2.77
CA ALA A 62 15.28 -5.55 2.28
C ALA A 62 16.54 -4.69 2.08
N GLY A 63 16.37 -3.49 1.52
CA GLY A 63 17.45 -2.51 1.34
C GLY A 63 18.02 -2.03 2.66
N LEU A 64 17.14 -1.68 3.61
CA LEU A 64 17.52 -1.22 4.93
C LEU A 64 18.24 -2.31 5.73
N ARG A 65 17.70 -3.54 5.77
CA ARG A 65 18.35 -4.67 6.46
C ARG A 65 19.76 -4.93 5.95
N ARG A 66 19.98 -4.79 4.63
CA ARG A 66 21.31 -4.89 4.04
C ARG A 66 22.22 -3.73 4.47
N ALA A 67 21.71 -2.51 4.47
CA ALA A 67 22.47 -1.32 4.87
C ALA A 67 22.90 -1.35 6.35
N LEU A 68 22.09 -1.93 7.24
CA LEU A 68 22.38 -2.06 8.66
C LEU A 68 23.38 -3.20 8.98
N THR A 69 23.82 -3.97 7.99
CA THR A 69 24.74 -5.10 8.24
C THR A 69 26.08 -4.61 8.78
N GLY A 70 26.45 -5.06 9.98
CA GLY A 70 27.68 -4.67 10.66
C GLY A 70 27.54 -3.46 11.60
N MET A 71 26.34 -2.89 11.70
CA MET A 71 25.99 -1.86 12.69
C MET A 71 25.43 -2.49 13.96
N ALA A 72 25.33 -1.71 15.04
CA ALA A 72 24.56 -2.07 16.23
C ALA A 72 23.05 -1.82 16.07
N ALA A 73 22.66 -1.04 15.06
CA ALA A 73 21.28 -0.75 14.71
C ALA A 73 20.45 -2.00 14.34
N GLU A 74 19.23 -2.07 14.86
CA GLU A 74 18.29 -3.17 14.64
C GLU A 74 16.94 -2.66 14.14
N LEU A 75 16.42 -3.26 13.05
CA LEU A 75 15.04 -3.07 12.64
C LEU A 75 14.12 -3.81 13.62
N VAL A 76 13.41 -3.08 14.47
CA VAL A 76 12.62 -3.66 15.58
C VAL A 76 11.12 -3.71 15.30
N PHE A 77 10.62 -2.91 14.36
CA PHE A 77 9.20 -2.88 14.04
C PHE A 77 8.91 -2.46 12.61
N PHE A 78 7.81 -2.96 12.07
CA PHE A 78 7.25 -2.57 10.79
C PHE A 78 5.72 -2.61 10.85
N GLN A 79 5.08 -1.48 10.56
CA GLN A 79 3.64 -1.37 10.39
C GLN A 79 3.38 -0.65 9.08
N HIS A 80 3.22 -1.41 8.00
CA HIS A 80 2.81 -0.95 6.65
C HIS A 80 3.59 0.25 6.07
N ASP A 81 3.31 1.46 6.55
CA ASP A 81 3.91 2.73 6.18
C ASP A 81 4.94 3.24 7.20
N GLU A 82 5.17 2.50 8.28
CA GLU A 82 6.08 2.85 9.37
C GLU A 82 7.14 1.77 9.61
N VAL A 83 8.39 2.21 9.80
CA VAL A 83 9.53 1.37 10.19
C VAL A 83 10.18 1.97 11.43
N ILE A 84 10.60 1.11 12.36
CA ILE A 84 11.35 1.55 13.54
C ILE A 84 12.70 0.83 13.56
N VAL A 85 13.75 1.63 13.64
CA VAL A 85 15.11 1.16 13.88
C VAL A 85 15.54 1.63 15.26
N HIS A 86 15.96 0.70 16.11
CA HIS A 86 16.60 1.02 17.38
C HIS A 86 18.12 1.01 17.16
N CYS A 87 18.81 2.08 17.51
CA CYS A 87 20.25 2.20 17.34
C CYS A 87 20.89 3.06 18.44
N PRO A 88 22.20 2.90 18.69
CA PRO A 88 22.96 3.86 19.48
C PRO A 88 22.89 5.27 18.89
N GLU A 89 23.02 6.29 19.74
CA GLU A 89 22.94 7.70 19.33
C GLU A 89 23.97 8.02 18.23
N GLU A 90 25.16 7.44 18.32
CA GLU A 90 26.26 7.66 17.38
C GLU A 90 25.96 7.14 15.97
N GLU A 91 25.05 6.16 15.83
CA GLU A 91 24.66 5.57 14.55
C GLU A 91 23.47 6.28 13.89
N THR A 92 22.78 7.16 14.62
CA THR A 92 21.54 7.84 14.20
C THR A 92 21.63 8.47 12.81
N ALA A 93 22.71 9.21 12.53
CA ALA A 93 22.90 9.89 11.25
C ALA A 93 23.07 8.88 10.10
N THR A 94 23.81 7.81 10.35
CA THR A 94 24.05 6.72 9.39
C THR A 94 22.76 5.95 9.10
N VAL A 95 22.00 5.61 10.15
CA VAL A 95 20.70 4.94 10.02
C VAL A 95 19.70 5.80 9.25
N THR A 96 19.62 7.10 9.58
CA THR A 96 18.74 8.05 8.88
C THR A 96 19.08 8.12 7.38
N ALA A 97 20.38 8.20 7.05
CA ALA A 97 20.83 8.17 5.67
C ALA A 97 20.48 6.84 4.98
N ALA A 98 20.69 5.71 5.66
CA ALA A 98 20.37 4.38 5.15
C ALA A 98 18.88 4.21 4.83
N ILE A 99 17.99 4.70 5.71
CA ILE A 99 16.53 4.70 5.48
C ILE A 99 16.19 5.49 4.21
N ARG A 100 16.73 6.70 4.08
CA ARG A 100 16.50 7.56 2.90
C ARG A 100 16.97 6.88 1.61
N GLU A 101 18.18 6.33 1.61
CA GLU A 101 18.74 5.66 0.43
C GLU A 101 17.96 4.38 0.08
N ALA A 102 17.54 3.60 1.06
CA ALA A 102 16.72 2.41 0.86
C ALA A 102 15.34 2.77 0.29
N ALA A 103 14.70 3.84 0.78
CA ALA A 103 13.42 4.33 0.25
C ALA A 103 13.53 4.78 -1.21
N GLU A 104 14.58 5.52 -1.55
CA GLU A 104 14.85 5.91 -2.94
C GLU A 104 15.14 4.71 -3.85
N GLN A 105 15.91 3.73 -3.38
CA GLN A 105 16.21 2.50 -4.11
C GLN A 105 14.94 1.67 -4.35
N ALA A 106 14.12 1.48 -3.32
CA ALA A 106 12.84 0.79 -3.41
C ALA A 106 11.93 1.44 -4.46
N GLY A 107 11.86 2.78 -4.47
CA GLY A 107 11.09 3.54 -5.47
C GLY A 107 11.58 3.27 -6.89
N ARG A 108 12.90 3.30 -7.11
CA ARG A 108 13.50 3.02 -8.42
C ARG A 108 13.29 1.58 -8.88
N ILE A 109 13.35 0.61 -7.97
CA ILE A 109 13.17 -0.81 -8.30
C ILE A 109 11.69 -1.10 -8.63
N ALA A 110 10.76 -0.63 -7.79
CA ALA A 110 9.34 -0.89 -7.96
C ALA A 110 8.74 -0.17 -9.18
N PHE A 111 9.14 1.08 -9.42
CA PHE A 111 8.45 1.98 -10.36
C PHE A 111 9.35 2.55 -11.47
N GLY A 112 10.65 2.25 -11.47
CA GLY A 112 11.60 2.85 -12.40
C GLY A 112 11.83 4.35 -12.14
N ARG A 113 12.23 5.08 -13.18
CA ARG A 113 12.32 6.55 -13.11
C ARG A 113 10.93 7.15 -13.27
N THR A 114 10.45 7.83 -12.25
CA THR A 114 9.15 8.48 -12.23
C THR A 114 9.27 9.90 -11.67
N PRO A 115 8.45 10.86 -12.14
CA PRO A 115 8.36 12.18 -11.51
C PRO A 115 7.64 12.15 -10.15
N VAL A 116 6.96 11.05 -9.82
CA VAL A 116 6.24 10.87 -8.56
C VAL A 116 7.24 10.78 -7.40
N ARG A 117 6.98 11.54 -6.34
CA ARG A 117 7.76 11.49 -5.10
C ARG A 117 7.07 10.59 -4.09
N PHE A 118 7.84 9.75 -3.41
CA PHE A 118 7.40 8.90 -2.30
C PHE A 118 8.00 9.46 -1.01
N PRO A 119 7.34 10.43 -0.35
CA PRO A 119 7.87 11.02 0.87
C PRO A 119 7.94 9.95 1.97
N PHE A 120 9.10 9.84 2.61
CA PHE A 120 9.33 8.95 3.73
C PHE A 120 10.10 9.72 4.79
N THR A 121 9.37 10.25 5.78
CA THR A 121 9.93 11.12 6.81
C THR A 121 10.57 10.28 7.91
N THR A 122 11.71 10.72 8.42
CA THR A 122 12.43 10.07 9.53
C THR A 122 12.49 11.02 10.71
N ALA A 123 12.12 10.54 11.89
CA ALA A 123 12.30 11.23 13.16
C ALA A 123 13.20 10.39 14.07
N VAL A 124 14.04 11.07 14.86
CA VAL A 124 14.90 10.45 15.87
C VAL A 124 14.32 10.81 17.22
N VAL A 125 13.92 9.79 17.98
CA VAL A 125 13.26 9.96 19.27
C VAL A 125 13.76 8.92 20.25
N GLU A 126 13.76 9.25 21.54
CA GLU A 126 14.12 8.31 22.61
C GLU A 126 12.96 7.37 22.98
N CYS A 127 11.72 7.83 22.74
CA CYS A 127 10.50 7.09 23.01
C CYS A 127 9.60 7.03 21.78
N TYR A 128 9.10 5.85 21.47
CA TYR A 128 8.19 5.64 20.35
C TYR A 128 6.91 6.49 20.43
N ALA A 129 6.43 6.78 21.65
CA ALA A 129 5.23 7.62 21.83
C ALA A 129 5.42 9.06 21.31
N ASP A 130 6.68 9.51 21.18
CA ASP A 130 7.04 10.84 20.71
C ASP A 130 7.29 10.87 19.18
N ALA A 131 7.24 9.71 18.51
CA ALA A 131 7.31 9.63 17.06
C ALA A 131 5.98 10.13 16.46
N LYS A 132 5.98 11.38 15.96
CA LYS A 132 4.87 12.01 15.24
C LYS A 132 5.36 12.88 14.09
#